data_AF-C5L327-F1
#
_entry.id   AF-C5L327-F1
#
_cell.length_a   1.000
_cell.length_b   1.000
_cell.length_c   1.000
_cell.angle_alpha   90.00
_cell.angle_beta   90.00
_cell.angle_gamma   90.00
#
_symmetry.space_group_name_H-M   'P 1'
#
loop_
_entity.id
_entity.type
_entity.pdbx_description
1 polymer ?
#
loop_
_entity_poly.entity_id
_entity_poly.type
_entity_poly.pdbx_seq_one_letter_code
_entity_poly.pdbx_strand_id
1 'polypeptide(L)'
;MVAVHSMIIPVLISGLVSFGAAQTSSLSSSWCRNNEAEVIYDRATMGPDFLPKDGVDMIDYDFDGARNWYISGKDLGTRRYELWRVTADGSVRTDIIHDKVDCIAVKADGSGIFAVVNDKIGIYNTNGDGIKEVVDNGSHRTWSGLYYDDVEKVLYASDSANNMIYMFVRKSWGWDSTVIIKGKGQGSKKLDQPAGIRKFGNTLYIVQSGGRSNVVVCWNIGSNTRNFEYDFKPTGEFGIEVLDGYIFYRDGSDSVYRRNVKSPNGRSDIVVGGCGAGSRMNQITNAGTGALRGFSCDLIVWDYTEGIVTYTIYVDVRYGLLTVLTQHAECDDDSMQLSVNVNFLIIKPFKHDTF
;
A
#
# COMPACT_ATOMS: atom_id res chain seq x y z
N MET A 1 -75.65 -12.61 20.03
CA MET A 1 -75.29 -12.78 18.61
C MET A 1 -73.97 -12.08 18.35
N VAL A 2 -73.04 -12.83 17.77
CA VAL A 2 -71.79 -12.44 17.08
C VAL A 2 -70.67 -11.77 17.89
N ALA A 3 -69.58 -12.52 18.04
CA ALA A 3 -68.21 -12.04 18.24
C ALA A 3 -67.56 -11.77 16.88
N VAL A 4 -66.68 -10.77 16.74
CA VAL A 4 -65.48 -10.82 15.86
C VAL A 4 -64.39 -9.87 16.41
N HIS A 5 -63.15 -10.37 16.39
CA HIS A 5 -61.87 -9.74 16.72
C HIS A 5 -61.47 -8.60 15.76
N SER A 6 -60.61 -7.67 16.19
CA SER A 6 -59.24 -7.49 15.63
C SER A 6 -58.50 -6.26 16.19
N MET A 7 -57.19 -6.44 16.31
CA MET A 7 -56.15 -5.65 16.98
C MET A 7 -55.56 -4.48 16.16
N ILE A 8 -55.14 -3.45 16.91
CA ILE A 8 -53.87 -2.66 16.89
C ILE A 8 -53.38 -2.03 15.57
N ILE A 9 -53.10 -0.71 15.60
CA ILE A 9 -51.78 -0.05 15.36
C ILE A 9 -51.91 1.45 15.72
N PRO A 10 -51.12 1.97 16.68
CA PRO A 10 -50.74 3.38 16.71
C PRO A 10 -49.30 3.55 16.20
N VAL A 11 -49.13 4.59 15.39
CA VAL A 11 -47.92 5.02 14.69
C VAL A 11 -46.80 5.35 15.68
N LEU A 12 -45.66 4.68 15.55
CA LEU A 12 -44.42 4.96 16.27
C LEU A 12 -43.42 5.60 15.30
N ILE A 13 -43.04 6.84 15.61
CA ILE A 13 -41.98 7.62 14.98
C ILE A 13 -40.66 6.87 15.16
N SER A 14 -40.02 6.47 14.07
CA SER A 14 -38.65 5.94 14.09
C SER A 14 -37.89 6.35 12.84
N GLY A 15 -36.65 6.82 13.06
CA GLY A 15 -35.54 6.65 12.12
C GLY A 15 -35.31 7.74 11.08
N LEU A 16 -34.57 8.79 11.45
CA LEU A 16 -33.71 9.51 10.52
C LEU A 16 -32.33 9.67 11.16
N VAL A 17 -31.54 8.60 11.08
CA VAL A 17 -30.09 8.68 11.18
C VAL A 17 -29.57 8.30 9.80
N SER A 18 -29.24 9.33 9.01
CA SER A 18 -28.57 9.18 7.73
C SER A 18 -27.15 8.65 7.97
N PHE A 19 -26.98 7.33 7.93
CA PHE A 19 -25.68 6.74 7.68
C PHE A 19 -25.30 7.04 6.23
N GLY A 20 -24.15 7.69 6.03
CA GLY A 20 -23.58 7.90 4.72
C GLY A 20 -23.47 6.56 4.01
N ALA A 21 -24.21 6.43 2.91
CA ALA A 21 -24.10 5.29 2.02
C ALA A 21 -22.64 5.20 1.55
N ALA A 22 -21.99 4.07 1.85
CA ALA A 22 -20.88 3.63 1.03
C ALA A 22 -21.40 3.61 -0.41
N GLN A 23 -20.79 4.40 -1.29
CA GLN A 23 -21.07 4.31 -2.71
C GLN A 23 -20.57 2.96 -3.20
N THR A 24 -21.42 1.93 -3.10
CA THR A 24 -21.24 0.72 -3.90
C THR A 24 -21.68 1.08 -5.32
N SER A 25 -20.80 1.73 -6.08
CA SER A 25 -20.94 1.76 -7.53
C SER A 25 -20.93 0.31 -8.00
N SER A 26 -22.09 -0.22 -8.40
CA SER A 26 -22.15 -1.53 -9.04
C SER A 26 -21.38 -1.42 -10.35
N LEU A 27 -20.15 -1.93 -10.35
CA LEU A 27 -19.30 -1.92 -11.54
C LEU A 27 -19.96 -2.77 -12.61
N SER A 28 -19.84 -2.33 -13.86
CA SER A 28 -20.46 -3.03 -14.98
C SER A 28 -19.79 -4.40 -15.18
N SER A 29 -20.54 -5.36 -15.73
CA SER A 29 -19.97 -6.63 -16.16
C SER A 29 -18.86 -6.47 -17.22
N SER A 30 -18.77 -5.32 -17.88
CA SER A 30 -17.67 -4.98 -18.79
C SER A 30 -16.41 -4.53 -18.04
N TRP A 31 -16.54 -3.77 -16.94
CA TRP A 31 -15.41 -3.45 -16.07
C TRP A 31 -14.72 -4.72 -15.56
N CYS A 32 -15.53 -5.64 -15.04
CA CYS A 32 -15.05 -6.92 -14.52
C CYS A 32 -14.55 -7.92 -15.57
N ARG A 33 -14.60 -7.58 -16.86
CA ARG A 33 -14.00 -8.37 -17.93
C ARG A 33 -12.74 -7.75 -18.51
N ASN A 34 -12.54 -6.45 -18.30
CA ASN A 34 -11.53 -5.67 -19.00
C ASN A 34 -10.44 -5.10 -18.08
N ASN A 35 -10.58 -5.23 -16.76
CA ASN A 35 -9.65 -4.69 -15.76
C ASN A 35 -9.19 -5.81 -14.81
N GLU A 36 -8.61 -6.84 -15.40
CA GLU A 36 -7.88 -7.90 -14.70
C GLU A 36 -6.43 -7.45 -14.48
N ALA A 37 -5.79 -7.91 -13.40
CA ALA A 37 -4.38 -7.68 -13.20
C ALA A 37 -3.54 -8.31 -14.32
N GLU A 38 -2.40 -7.69 -14.63
CA GLU A 38 -1.51 -8.16 -15.69
C GLU A 38 -0.76 -9.44 -15.26
N VAL A 39 -0.30 -9.51 -14.00
CA VAL A 39 0.42 -10.67 -13.48
C VAL A 39 -0.08 -11.06 -12.08
N ILE A 40 -0.17 -12.38 -11.85
CA ILE A 40 -0.45 -12.99 -10.55
C ILE A 40 0.74 -13.83 -10.11
N TYR A 41 1.24 -13.57 -8.91
CA TYR A 41 2.25 -14.37 -8.24
C TYR A 41 1.57 -15.20 -7.16
N ASP A 42 1.51 -16.51 -7.37
CA ASP A 42 0.95 -17.49 -6.44
C ASP A 42 1.84 -18.72 -6.33
N ARG A 43 1.54 -19.61 -5.37
CA ARG A 43 2.35 -20.84 -5.22
C ARG A 43 2.24 -21.80 -6.40
N ALA A 44 1.15 -21.73 -7.18
CA ALA A 44 0.96 -22.59 -8.34
C ALA A 44 1.82 -22.16 -9.54
N THR A 45 2.05 -20.85 -9.68
CA THR A 45 2.83 -20.18 -10.73
C THR A 45 4.30 -20.07 -10.36
N MET A 46 4.61 -19.73 -9.10
CA MET A 46 5.96 -19.47 -8.61
C MET A 46 6.64 -20.73 -8.03
N GLY A 47 5.87 -21.81 -7.82
CA GLY A 47 6.39 -23.07 -7.30
C GLY A 47 6.31 -23.19 -5.77
N PRO A 48 6.66 -24.37 -5.23
CA PRO A 48 6.40 -24.73 -3.84
C PRO A 48 7.19 -23.93 -2.81
N ASP A 49 8.28 -23.28 -3.22
CA ASP A 49 9.24 -22.59 -2.35
C ASP A 49 9.01 -21.07 -2.23
N PHE A 50 8.11 -20.50 -3.04
CA PHE A 50 7.80 -19.07 -3.09
C PHE A 50 7.44 -18.49 -1.70
N LEU A 51 6.49 -19.12 -1.01
CA LEU A 51 6.02 -18.74 0.32
C LEU A 51 5.70 -19.98 1.18
N PRO A 52 5.64 -19.84 2.53
CA PRO A 52 5.17 -20.89 3.42
C PRO A 52 3.87 -21.55 2.93
N LYS A 53 3.81 -22.88 3.05
CA LYS A 53 2.72 -23.68 2.47
C LYS A 53 1.34 -23.37 3.04
N ASP A 54 1.29 -22.96 4.32
CA ASP A 54 0.06 -22.87 5.11
C ASP A 54 -0.47 -21.43 5.24
N GLY A 55 0.25 -20.44 4.71
CA GLY A 55 -0.12 -19.03 4.89
C GLY A 55 1.03 -18.18 5.42
N VAL A 56 0.98 -16.88 5.08
CA VAL A 56 1.71 -15.82 5.78
C VAL A 56 0.67 -14.80 6.22
N ASP A 57 0.60 -14.56 7.52
CA ASP A 57 -0.06 -13.37 8.07
C ASP A 57 0.94 -12.22 7.96
N MET A 58 0.85 -11.51 6.83
CA MET A 58 1.82 -10.49 6.42
C MET A 58 1.67 -9.24 7.31
N ILE A 59 2.82 -8.68 7.69
CA ILE A 59 2.93 -7.43 8.45
C ILE A 59 3.25 -6.30 7.48
N ASP A 60 4.33 -6.42 6.72
CA ASP A 60 4.77 -5.45 5.71
C ASP A 60 5.55 -6.15 4.59
N TYR A 61 5.71 -5.48 3.45
CA TYR A 61 6.57 -5.95 2.36
C TYR A 61 7.15 -4.79 1.55
N ASP A 62 8.28 -5.03 0.88
CA ASP A 62 8.96 -4.04 0.05
C ASP A 62 9.87 -4.71 -1.01
N PHE A 63 10.47 -3.92 -1.89
CA PHE A 63 11.26 -4.41 -3.04
C PHE A 63 12.61 -3.73 -3.17
N ASP A 64 13.58 -4.46 -3.72
CA ASP A 64 14.76 -3.83 -4.29
C ASP A 64 14.59 -3.54 -5.79
N GLY A 65 15.55 -2.84 -6.38
CA GLY A 65 15.60 -2.49 -7.81
C GLY A 65 15.68 -3.71 -8.73
N ALA A 66 16.04 -4.88 -8.20
CA ALA A 66 16.03 -6.14 -8.93
C ALA A 66 14.68 -6.89 -8.82
N ARG A 67 13.66 -6.25 -8.25
CA ARG A 67 12.32 -6.82 -8.02
C ARG A 67 12.33 -8.02 -7.08
N ASN A 68 13.36 -8.18 -6.24
CA ASN A 68 13.28 -9.16 -5.17
C ASN A 68 12.30 -8.67 -4.10
N TRP A 69 11.48 -9.58 -3.62
CA TRP A 69 10.48 -9.35 -2.60
C TRP A 69 11.12 -9.48 -1.23
N TYR A 70 10.73 -8.60 -0.32
CA TYR A 70 11.06 -8.71 1.10
C TYR A 70 9.74 -8.67 1.85
N ILE A 71 9.42 -9.73 2.59
CA ILE A 71 8.10 -9.92 3.21
C ILE A 71 8.32 -10.21 4.69
N SER A 72 7.83 -9.36 5.57
CA SER A 72 7.75 -9.66 6.99
C SER A 72 6.37 -10.22 7.33
N GLY A 73 6.33 -11.25 8.15
CA GLY A 73 5.07 -11.83 8.55
C GLY A 73 5.21 -13.00 9.50
N LYS A 74 4.06 -13.59 9.82
CA LYS A 74 3.98 -14.82 10.60
C LYS A 74 3.64 -15.98 9.68
N ASP A 75 4.53 -16.97 9.63
CA ASP A 75 4.22 -18.25 8.99
C ASP A 75 3.07 -18.93 9.76
N LEU A 76 1.97 -19.21 9.07
CA LEU A 76 0.78 -19.79 9.70
C LEU A 76 0.98 -21.26 10.10
N GLY A 77 1.86 -21.99 9.42
CA GLY A 77 2.16 -23.39 9.70
C GLY A 77 3.06 -23.56 10.92
N THR A 78 4.18 -22.82 10.96
CA THR A 78 5.13 -22.90 12.08
C THR A 78 4.82 -21.94 13.23
N ARG A 79 3.95 -20.96 13.00
CA ARG A 79 3.57 -19.87 13.93
C ARG A 79 4.73 -18.94 14.32
N ARG A 80 5.85 -18.99 13.59
CA ARG A 80 7.03 -18.14 13.79
C ARG A 80 6.93 -16.86 12.99
N TYR A 81 7.53 -15.79 13.52
CA TYR A 81 7.72 -14.55 12.78
C TYR A 81 9.04 -14.58 12.05
N GLU A 82 9.01 -14.19 10.79
CA GLU A 82 10.21 -14.13 9.96
C GLU A 82 10.15 -12.97 8.96
N LEU A 83 11.31 -12.64 8.40
CA LEU A 83 11.46 -11.81 7.21
C LEU A 83 12.06 -12.69 6.11
N TRP A 84 11.35 -12.85 5.00
CA TRP A 84 11.83 -13.59 3.84
C TRP A 84 12.27 -12.63 2.75
N ARG A 85 13.31 -13.03 2.02
CA ARG A 85 13.59 -12.52 0.68
C ARG A 85 13.16 -13.57 -0.34
N VAL A 86 12.47 -13.15 -1.39
CA VAL A 86 12.11 -14.02 -2.51
C VAL A 86 12.61 -13.37 -3.81
N THR A 87 13.26 -14.14 -4.68
CA THR A 87 13.73 -13.60 -5.97
C THR A 87 12.57 -13.16 -6.85
N ALA A 88 12.82 -12.26 -7.79
CA ALA A 88 11.78 -11.73 -8.69
C ALA A 88 11.01 -12.81 -9.45
N ASP A 89 11.69 -13.90 -9.81
CA ASP A 89 11.12 -15.09 -10.47
C ASP A 89 10.54 -16.12 -9.49
N GLY A 90 10.54 -15.82 -8.19
CA GLY A 90 10.06 -16.66 -7.09
C GLY A 90 10.80 -17.97 -6.88
N SER A 91 11.90 -18.21 -7.60
CA SER A 91 12.59 -19.49 -7.60
C SER A 91 13.42 -19.75 -6.34
N VAL A 92 13.84 -18.68 -5.64
CA VAL A 92 14.67 -18.77 -4.44
C VAL A 92 14.05 -17.95 -3.32
N ARG A 93 13.80 -18.61 -2.19
CA ARG A 93 13.48 -17.98 -0.90
C ARG A 93 14.69 -18.06 0.03
N THR A 94 14.99 -16.96 0.70
CA THR A 94 16.00 -16.86 1.76
C THR A 94 15.36 -16.30 3.02
N ASP A 95 15.54 -16.99 4.14
CA ASP A 95 15.07 -16.51 5.44
C ASP A 95 16.13 -15.53 5.99
N ILE A 96 15.73 -14.29 6.30
CA ILE A 96 16.66 -13.19 6.64
C ILE A 96 16.70 -12.93 8.14
N ILE A 97 15.53 -12.89 8.79
CA ILE A 97 15.37 -12.63 10.22
C ILE A 97 14.38 -13.65 10.76
N HIS A 98 14.68 -14.26 11.92
CA HIS A 98 13.80 -15.21 12.63
C HIS A 98 13.22 -14.57 13.90
N ASP A 99 12.66 -13.36 13.76
CA ASP A 99 12.02 -12.61 14.83
C ASP A 99 10.92 -11.72 14.21
N LYS A 100 10.07 -11.13 15.05
CA LYS A 100 9.04 -10.18 14.60
C LYS A 100 9.69 -8.93 14.03
N VAL A 101 9.31 -8.62 12.79
CA VAL A 101 9.71 -7.40 12.08
C VAL A 101 8.46 -6.55 11.85
N ASP A 102 8.37 -5.42 12.56
CA ASP A 102 7.15 -4.59 12.59
C ASP A 102 6.94 -3.74 11.33
N CYS A 103 8.03 -3.33 10.67
CA CYS A 103 8.01 -2.64 9.38
C CYS A 103 9.39 -2.69 8.73
N ILE A 104 9.41 -2.54 7.40
CA ILE A 104 10.65 -2.58 6.61
C ILE A 104 10.72 -1.43 5.59
N ALA A 105 11.94 -1.07 5.22
CA ALA A 105 12.24 -0.30 4.02
C ALA A 105 13.50 -0.87 3.36
N VAL A 106 13.42 -1.24 2.10
CA VAL A 106 14.48 -1.90 1.35
C VAL A 106 15.22 -0.88 0.51
N LYS A 107 16.55 -0.99 0.45
CA LYS A 107 17.34 -0.18 -0.46
C LYS A 107 17.16 -0.68 -1.89
N ALA A 108 16.93 0.23 -2.83
CA ALA A 108 16.81 -0.08 -4.26
C ALA A 108 18.05 -0.80 -4.82
N ASP A 109 19.24 -0.56 -4.26
CA ASP A 109 20.48 -1.25 -4.64
C ASP A 109 20.59 -2.69 -4.10
N GLY A 110 19.62 -3.17 -3.30
CA GLY A 110 19.62 -4.51 -2.69
C GLY A 110 20.71 -4.71 -1.62
N SER A 111 21.41 -3.66 -1.22
CA SER A 111 22.55 -3.78 -0.29
C SER A 111 22.15 -3.88 1.17
N GLY A 112 20.89 -3.65 1.52
CA GLY A 112 20.40 -3.79 2.89
C GLY A 112 18.93 -3.50 3.08
N ILE A 113 18.43 -3.93 4.23
CA ILE A 113 17.03 -3.77 4.64
C ILE A 113 17.02 -2.98 5.95
N PHE A 114 16.36 -1.83 5.97
CA PHE A 114 15.99 -1.20 7.22
C PHE A 114 14.82 -1.96 7.81
N ALA A 115 14.93 -2.39 9.06
CA ALA A 115 13.90 -3.17 9.73
C ALA A 115 13.77 -2.75 11.19
N VAL A 116 12.52 -2.74 11.69
CA VAL A 116 12.22 -2.60 13.11
C VAL A 116 12.13 -3.97 13.75
N VAL A 117 13.04 -4.27 14.68
CA VAL A 117 13.08 -5.52 15.43
C VAL A 117 13.32 -5.20 16.91
N ASN A 118 12.42 -5.66 17.79
CA ASN A 118 12.50 -5.39 19.23
C ASN A 118 12.67 -3.88 19.54
N ASP A 119 11.80 -3.06 18.94
CA ASP A 119 11.78 -1.59 19.02
C ASP A 119 13.03 -0.87 18.48
N LYS A 120 13.98 -1.57 17.85
CA LYS A 120 15.20 -0.98 17.28
C LYS A 120 15.12 -0.88 15.78
N ILE A 121 15.67 0.19 15.22
CA ILE A 121 15.90 0.28 13.77
C ILE A 121 17.30 -0.25 13.48
N GLY A 122 17.39 -1.29 12.68
CA GLY A 122 18.64 -1.87 12.20
C GLY A 122 18.71 -1.96 10.68
N ILE A 123 19.92 -2.08 10.15
CA ILE A 123 20.19 -2.45 8.76
C ILE A 123 20.62 -3.90 8.73
N TYR A 124 19.93 -4.73 7.95
CA TYR A 124 20.17 -6.17 7.84
C TYR A 124 20.73 -6.54 6.47
N ASN A 125 21.45 -7.67 6.42
CA ASN A 125 21.88 -8.29 5.17
C ASN A 125 20.68 -8.84 4.38
N THR A 126 20.78 -8.85 3.04
CA THR A 126 19.77 -9.41 2.13
C THR A 126 20.00 -10.90 1.80
N ASN A 127 21.05 -11.51 2.34
CA ASN A 127 21.42 -12.92 2.10
C ASN A 127 21.41 -13.78 3.38
N GLY A 128 20.81 -13.29 4.47
CA GLY A 128 20.67 -14.07 5.72
C GLY A 128 21.92 -14.06 6.59
N ASP A 129 22.29 -12.88 7.12
CA ASP A 129 23.43 -12.69 8.02
C ASP A 129 23.20 -11.51 8.97
N GLY A 130 22.44 -11.69 10.04
CA GLY A 130 22.34 -10.77 11.18
C GLY A 130 22.13 -9.27 10.89
N ILE A 131 22.30 -8.45 11.92
CA ILE A 131 22.27 -6.99 11.83
C ILE A 131 23.66 -6.49 11.40
N LYS A 132 23.73 -5.71 10.32
CA LYS A 132 24.96 -4.99 9.91
C LYS A 132 25.26 -3.83 10.84
N GLU A 133 24.20 -3.10 11.16
CA GLU A 133 24.32 -1.81 11.82
C GLU A 133 23.03 -1.45 12.56
N VAL A 134 23.17 -0.85 13.73
CA VAL A 134 22.06 -0.22 14.46
C VAL A 134 21.92 1.23 13.99
N VAL A 135 20.74 1.60 13.50
CA VAL A 135 20.39 2.98 13.15
C VAL A 135 19.87 3.71 14.39
N ASP A 136 19.01 3.04 15.16
CA ASP A 136 18.48 3.57 16.41
C ASP A 136 18.20 2.47 17.44
N ASN A 137 18.54 2.73 18.70
CA ASN A 137 18.37 1.76 19.80
C ASN A 137 16.97 1.74 20.42
N GLY A 138 16.02 2.54 19.95
CA GLY A 138 14.60 2.37 20.28
C GLY A 138 14.16 2.84 21.66
N SER A 139 15.07 3.36 22.50
CA SER A 139 14.72 3.73 23.88
C SER A 139 13.59 4.78 23.89
N HIS A 140 12.42 4.39 24.37
CA HIS A 140 11.20 5.20 24.51
C HIS A 140 10.46 5.56 23.21
N ARG A 141 10.65 4.77 22.14
CA ARG A 141 9.94 4.98 20.86
C ARG A 141 9.16 3.74 20.48
N THR A 142 8.08 3.94 19.74
CA THR A 142 7.30 2.84 19.15
C THR A 142 7.30 3.05 17.65
N TRP A 143 8.29 2.46 16.99
CA TRP A 143 8.42 2.58 15.54
C TRP A 143 7.30 1.82 14.84
N SER A 144 6.60 2.50 13.93
CA SER A 144 5.36 2.01 13.31
C SER A 144 5.38 2.10 11.78
N GLY A 145 6.47 2.56 11.20
CA GLY A 145 6.59 2.76 9.76
C GLY A 145 7.97 3.26 9.40
N LEU A 146 8.49 2.74 8.28
CA LEU A 146 9.74 3.13 7.68
C LEU A 146 9.50 3.52 6.21
N TYR A 147 10.27 4.48 5.72
CA TYR A 147 10.37 4.80 4.31
C TYR A 147 11.78 5.27 3.99
N TYR A 148 12.46 4.62 3.06
CA TYR A 148 13.80 4.99 2.64
C TYR A 148 13.73 5.71 1.28
N ASP A 149 14.21 6.94 1.23
CA ASP A 149 14.37 7.69 0.00
C ASP A 149 15.77 7.39 -0.56
N ASP A 150 15.83 6.57 -1.61
CA ASP A 150 17.07 6.20 -2.27
C ASP A 150 17.75 7.35 -3.03
N VAL A 151 17.01 8.41 -3.39
CA VAL A 151 17.59 9.57 -4.08
C VAL A 151 18.29 10.48 -3.07
N GLU A 152 17.60 10.80 -1.98
CA GLU A 152 18.13 11.67 -0.92
C GLU A 152 19.03 10.91 0.08
N LYS A 153 19.00 9.58 0.04
CA LYS A 153 19.67 8.67 0.99
C LYS A 153 19.27 8.94 2.44
N VAL A 154 17.97 9.15 2.65
CA VAL A 154 17.35 9.49 3.93
C VAL A 154 16.35 8.42 4.35
N LEU A 155 16.40 8.01 5.62
CA LEU A 155 15.37 7.16 6.21
C LEU A 155 14.39 8.01 7.02
N TYR A 156 13.11 7.88 6.72
CA TYR A 156 12.02 8.44 7.52
C TYR A 156 11.42 7.34 8.39
N ALA A 157 11.11 7.68 9.65
CA ALA A 157 10.49 6.74 10.58
C ALA A 157 9.38 7.41 11.39
N SER A 158 8.26 6.72 11.56
CA SER A 158 7.14 7.16 12.40
C SER A 158 7.25 6.55 13.79
N ASP A 159 7.06 7.40 14.80
CA ASP A 159 6.97 7.01 16.20
C ASP A 159 5.54 7.22 16.69
N SER A 160 4.78 6.12 16.74
CA SER A 160 3.34 6.14 17.01
C SER A 160 3.04 6.62 18.43
N ALA A 161 3.83 6.20 19.42
CA ALA A 161 3.62 6.55 20.81
C ALA A 161 3.89 8.03 21.09
N ASN A 162 4.90 8.62 20.44
CA ASN A 162 5.26 10.02 20.65
C ASN A 162 4.64 11.00 19.65
N ASN A 163 3.89 10.51 18.65
CA ASN A 163 3.29 11.31 17.59
C ASN A 163 4.34 12.13 16.82
N MET A 164 5.44 11.50 16.41
CA MET A 164 6.56 12.16 15.74
C MET A 164 6.98 11.45 14.48
N ILE A 165 7.50 12.21 13.52
CA ILE A 165 8.26 11.69 12.38
C ILE A 165 9.71 12.11 12.52
N TYR A 166 10.60 11.14 12.40
CA TYR A 166 12.04 11.30 12.43
C TYR A 166 12.61 11.17 11.02
N MET A 167 13.69 11.89 10.78
CA MET A 167 14.54 11.81 9.61
C MET A 167 15.94 11.39 10.06
N PHE A 168 16.44 10.31 9.47
CA PHE A 168 17.74 9.74 9.75
C PHE A 168 18.66 9.93 8.55
N VAL A 169 19.85 10.48 8.80
CA VAL A 169 20.87 10.73 7.78
C VAL A 169 22.17 10.07 8.19
N ARG A 170 22.77 9.32 7.26
CA ARG A 170 24.08 8.69 7.48
C ARG A 170 25.19 9.76 7.53
N LYS A 171 26.00 9.71 8.58
CA LYS A 171 27.25 10.48 8.74
C LYS A 171 28.44 9.53 8.81
N SER A 172 29.65 10.08 8.82
CA SER A 172 30.87 9.27 8.94
C SER A 172 31.01 8.55 10.30
N TRP A 173 30.33 9.05 11.33
CA TRP A 173 30.36 8.52 12.70
C TRP A 173 29.13 7.71 13.10
N GLY A 174 28.16 7.51 12.20
CA GLY A 174 26.91 6.82 12.53
C GLY A 174 25.68 7.46 11.88
N TRP A 175 24.54 7.31 12.53
CA TRP A 175 23.27 7.87 12.08
C TRP A 175 22.85 9.04 12.97
N ASP A 176 22.61 10.19 12.36
CA ASP A 176 22.02 11.34 13.04
C ASP A 176 20.51 11.33 12.81
N SER A 177 19.73 11.59 13.87
CA SER A 177 18.27 11.68 13.80
C SER A 177 17.80 13.12 14.04
N THR A 178 16.83 13.58 13.26
CA THR A 178 16.15 14.88 13.47
C THR A 178 14.64 14.66 13.49
N VAL A 179 13.95 15.23 14.48
CA VAL A 179 12.47 15.26 14.47
C VAL A 179 12.02 16.32 13.48
N ILE A 180 11.38 15.89 12.38
CA ILE A 180 10.92 16.79 11.32
C ILE A 180 9.43 17.15 11.44
N ILE A 181 8.64 16.33 12.15
CA ILE A 181 7.23 16.62 12.45
C ILE A 181 6.98 16.31 13.93
N LYS A 182 6.41 17.28 14.65
CA LYS A 182 6.02 17.16 16.07
C LYS A 182 4.50 17.26 16.20
N GLY A 183 3.83 16.16 16.47
CA GLY A 183 2.38 16.06 16.57
C GLY A 183 1.73 16.58 17.85
N LYS A 184 2.41 17.39 18.66
CA LYS A 184 1.94 17.79 20.01
C LYS A 184 0.89 18.91 20.02
N GLY A 185 0.42 19.38 18.87
CA GLY A 185 -0.55 20.46 18.76
C GLY A 185 -2.01 20.00 18.65
N GLN A 186 -2.90 20.96 18.41
CA GLN A 186 -4.31 20.72 18.07
C GLN A 186 -4.56 21.02 16.58
N GLY A 187 -5.67 20.51 16.03
CA GLY A 187 -6.08 20.76 14.65
C GLY A 187 -4.98 20.38 13.66
N SER A 188 -4.59 21.32 12.79
CA SER A 188 -3.56 21.11 11.76
C SER A 188 -2.15 20.85 12.29
N LYS A 189 -1.92 20.99 13.60
CA LYS A 189 -0.64 20.67 14.27
C LYS A 189 -0.64 19.32 14.97
N LYS A 190 -1.77 18.60 14.95
CA LYS A 190 -1.88 17.28 15.57
C LYS A 190 -1.44 16.21 14.58
N LEU A 191 -0.54 15.34 15.03
CA LEU A 191 -0.28 14.03 14.45
C LEU A 191 -0.69 13.01 15.51
N ASP A 192 -1.35 11.93 15.12
CA ASP A 192 -1.98 10.99 16.04
C ASP A 192 -1.68 9.58 15.57
N GLN A 193 -0.84 8.88 16.35
CA GLN A 193 -0.29 7.55 16.08
C GLN A 193 0.09 7.38 14.60
N PRO A 194 1.11 8.14 14.12
CA PRO A 194 1.58 7.98 12.75
C PRO A 194 2.06 6.54 12.52
N ALA A 195 1.81 6.02 11.33
CA ALA A 195 2.24 4.71 10.86
C ALA A 195 2.86 4.85 9.45
N GLY A 196 2.40 4.10 8.45
CA GLY A 196 2.96 4.10 7.10
C GLY A 196 3.25 5.49 6.52
N ILE A 197 4.45 5.65 5.95
CA ILE A 197 4.95 6.89 5.37
C ILE A 197 5.23 6.67 3.88
N ARG A 198 4.85 7.65 3.05
CA ARG A 198 5.29 7.78 1.66
C ARG A 198 5.73 9.21 1.38
N LYS A 199 6.57 9.40 0.37
CA LYS A 199 7.07 10.72 -0.03
C LYS A 199 6.79 10.98 -1.51
N PHE A 200 6.38 12.20 -1.81
CA PHE A 200 6.36 12.71 -3.18
C PHE A 200 6.77 14.17 -3.19
N GLY A 201 7.84 14.48 -3.94
CA GLY A 201 8.52 15.78 -3.84
C GLY A 201 8.97 16.06 -2.40
N ASN A 202 8.63 17.26 -1.89
CA ASN A 202 8.94 17.69 -0.52
C ASN A 202 7.81 17.39 0.50
N THR A 203 6.87 16.50 0.15
CA THR A 203 5.69 16.19 0.98
C THR A 203 5.73 14.75 1.46
N LEU A 204 5.49 14.56 2.75
CA LEU A 204 5.21 13.25 3.35
C LEU A 204 3.71 13.02 3.41
N TYR A 205 3.29 11.80 3.09
CA TYR A 205 1.93 11.28 3.19
C TYR A 205 1.96 10.21 4.27
N ILE A 206 1.19 10.43 5.33
CA ILE A 206 1.32 9.70 6.58
C ILE A 206 -0.05 9.11 6.92
N VAL A 207 -0.10 7.79 7.09
CA VAL A 207 -1.26 7.11 7.66
C VAL A 207 -1.26 7.32 9.17
N GLN A 208 -2.41 7.64 9.74
CA GLN A 208 -2.62 7.79 11.18
C GLN A 208 -3.58 6.72 11.68
N SER A 209 -3.15 5.89 12.63
CA SER A 209 -3.93 4.76 13.17
C SER A 209 -4.59 5.02 14.53
N GLY A 210 -4.45 6.22 15.09
CA GLY A 210 -4.90 6.54 16.47
C GLY A 210 -6.40 6.76 16.68
N GLY A 211 -7.22 6.61 15.63
CA GLY A 211 -8.66 6.85 15.66
C GLY A 211 -9.49 5.56 15.47
N ARG A 212 -10.82 5.72 15.36
CA ARG A 212 -11.73 4.61 15.00
C ARG A 212 -11.51 4.07 13.58
N SER A 213 -10.78 4.82 12.76
CA SER A 213 -10.43 4.48 11.38
C SER A 213 -9.16 5.22 11.01
N ASN A 214 -8.36 4.62 10.12
CA ASN A 214 -7.18 5.27 9.59
C ASN A 214 -7.54 6.52 8.79
N VAL A 215 -6.68 7.53 8.85
CA VAL A 215 -6.75 8.74 8.00
C VAL A 215 -5.39 9.01 7.38
N VAL A 216 -5.37 9.65 6.22
CA VAL A 216 -4.13 10.11 5.59
C VAL A 216 -4.00 11.61 5.75
N VAL A 217 -2.86 12.05 6.26
CA VAL A 217 -2.48 13.47 6.25
C VAL A 217 -1.24 13.68 5.40
N CYS A 218 -1.12 14.87 4.83
CA CYS A 218 0.09 15.26 4.12
C CYS A 218 0.77 16.45 4.78
N TRP A 219 2.09 16.44 4.78
CA TRP A 219 2.92 17.40 5.50
C TRP A 219 4.16 17.75 4.69
N ASN A 220 4.42 19.03 4.45
CA ASN A 220 5.68 19.43 3.85
C ASN A 220 6.82 19.25 4.85
N ILE A 221 7.94 18.70 4.40
CA ILE A 221 9.14 18.57 5.23
C ILE A 221 9.59 19.98 5.65
N GLY A 222 9.83 20.16 6.96
CA GLY A 222 10.17 21.45 7.58
C GLY A 222 8.96 22.32 7.96
N SER A 223 7.73 21.93 7.62
CA SER A 223 6.52 22.64 8.05
C SER A 223 6.10 22.26 9.47
N ASN A 224 5.57 23.22 10.22
CA ASN A 224 4.99 23.00 11.55
C ASN A 224 3.50 22.64 11.53
N THR A 225 2.86 22.63 10.35
CA THR A 225 1.43 22.33 10.18
C THR A 225 1.22 21.42 8.97
N ARG A 226 0.25 20.51 9.06
CA ARG A 226 -0.20 19.68 7.93
C ARG A 226 -0.74 20.56 6.80
N ASN A 227 -0.59 20.08 5.58
CA ASN A 227 -1.18 20.70 4.40
C ASN A 227 -2.69 20.38 4.36
N PHE A 228 -3.03 19.10 4.31
CA PHE A 228 -4.40 18.60 4.23
C PHE A 228 -4.56 17.24 4.93
N GLU A 229 -5.81 16.89 5.20
CA GLU A 229 -6.27 15.56 5.60
C GLU A 229 -7.18 15.05 4.47
N TYR A 230 -7.01 13.80 4.05
CA TYR A 230 -7.82 13.18 3.00
C TYR A 230 -9.14 12.68 3.59
N ASP A 231 -10.22 12.74 2.80
CA ASP A 231 -11.54 12.28 3.22
C ASP A 231 -11.78 10.76 3.10
N PHE A 232 -10.81 10.02 2.54
CA PHE A 232 -10.85 8.56 2.46
C PHE A 232 -10.13 7.91 3.65
N LYS A 233 -10.42 6.62 3.86
CA LYS A 233 -9.92 5.87 5.00
C LYS A 233 -9.19 4.61 4.52
N PRO A 234 -7.85 4.63 4.46
CA PRO A 234 -7.13 3.48 3.95
C PRO A 234 -7.27 2.28 4.89
N THR A 235 -7.35 1.08 4.34
CA THR A 235 -7.29 -0.16 5.10
C THR A 235 -5.87 -0.36 5.63
N GLY A 236 -5.74 -0.59 6.94
CA GLY A 236 -4.47 -0.89 7.60
C GLY A 236 -3.42 0.24 7.60
N GLU A 237 -2.29 -0.02 8.24
CA GLU A 237 -1.24 0.96 8.54
C GLU A 237 -0.34 1.28 7.34
N PHE A 238 -0.29 0.38 6.35
CA PHE A 238 0.54 0.51 5.15
C PHE A 238 -0.32 0.62 3.88
N GLY A 239 -1.58 1.01 4.05
CA GLY A 239 -2.66 1.07 3.06
C GLY A 239 -2.51 2.02 1.88
N ILE A 240 -1.35 2.68 1.72
CA ILE A 240 -1.15 3.74 0.72
C ILE A 240 0.17 3.59 -0.04
N GLU A 241 0.17 4.11 -1.25
CA GLU A 241 1.36 4.31 -2.08
C GLU A 241 1.24 5.66 -2.81
N VAL A 242 2.34 6.35 -3.09
CA VAL A 242 2.32 7.64 -3.78
C VAL A 242 3.31 7.63 -4.95
N LEU A 243 2.78 7.67 -6.17
CA LEU A 243 3.56 7.63 -7.41
C LEU A 243 2.99 8.65 -8.41
N ASP A 244 3.87 9.31 -9.14
CA ASP A 244 3.52 10.17 -10.28
C ASP A 244 2.40 11.21 -10.01
N GLY A 245 2.41 11.78 -8.80
CA GLY A 245 1.43 12.80 -8.39
C GLY A 245 0.04 12.23 -8.05
N TYR A 246 -0.06 10.92 -7.86
CA TYR A 246 -1.24 10.23 -7.38
C TYR A 246 -0.99 9.50 -6.07
N ILE A 247 -2.00 9.49 -5.21
CA ILE A 247 -2.08 8.59 -4.06
C ILE A 247 -2.96 7.40 -4.43
N PHE A 248 -2.41 6.22 -4.23
CA PHE A 248 -3.08 4.94 -4.32
C PHE A 248 -3.43 4.48 -2.92
N TYR A 249 -4.61 3.91 -2.75
CA TYR A 249 -5.03 3.43 -1.45
C TYR A 249 -6.04 2.30 -1.57
N ARG A 250 -6.02 1.39 -0.60
CA ARG A 250 -7.12 0.44 -0.40
C ARG A 250 -8.13 1.05 0.56
N ASP A 251 -9.40 1.09 0.20
CA ASP A 251 -10.48 1.47 1.11
C ASP A 251 -11.47 0.30 1.11
N GLY A 252 -11.58 -0.36 2.26
CA GLY A 252 -12.22 -1.68 2.35
C GLY A 252 -11.34 -2.81 1.82
N SER A 253 -11.98 -3.93 1.47
CA SER A 253 -11.30 -5.18 1.14
C SER A 253 -11.28 -5.50 -0.36
N ASP A 254 -12.05 -4.80 -1.19
CA ASP A 254 -12.38 -5.26 -2.53
C ASP A 254 -11.84 -4.40 -3.67
N SER A 255 -11.22 -3.26 -3.40
CA SER A 255 -10.73 -2.36 -4.44
C SER A 255 -9.47 -1.58 -4.03
N VAL A 256 -8.66 -1.21 -5.03
CA VAL A 256 -7.66 -0.14 -4.91
C VAL A 256 -8.16 1.07 -5.68
N TYR A 257 -8.01 2.23 -5.07
CA TYR A 257 -8.39 3.51 -5.61
C TYR A 257 -7.16 4.36 -5.89
N ARG A 258 -7.30 5.29 -6.84
CA ARG A 258 -6.33 6.34 -7.12
C ARG A 258 -6.98 7.71 -6.99
N ARG A 259 -6.23 8.67 -6.46
CA ARG A 259 -6.61 10.08 -6.42
C ARG A 259 -5.42 11.00 -6.66
N ASN A 260 -5.62 12.15 -7.31
CA ASN A 260 -4.55 13.14 -7.45
C ASN A 260 -4.16 13.69 -6.07
N VAL A 261 -2.86 13.80 -5.80
CA VAL A 261 -2.36 14.26 -4.49
C VAL A 261 -2.72 15.71 -4.15
N LYS A 262 -3.16 16.50 -5.13
CA LYS A 262 -3.62 17.90 -4.95
C LYS A 262 -5.12 18.00 -4.70
N SER A 263 -5.85 16.89 -4.68
CA SER A 263 -7.31 16.86 -4.55
C SER A 263 -7.74 16.07 -3.32
N PRO A 264 -7.51 16.57 -2.09
CA PRO A 264 -7.75 15.81 -0.86
C PRO A 264 -9.20 15.34 -0.67
N ASN A 265 -10.18 16.10 -1.22
CA ASN A 265 -11.62 15.79 -1.19
C ASN A 265 -12.19 15.50 -2.60
N GLY A 266 -11.33 15.06 -3.52
CA GLY A 266 -11.69 14.78 -4.90
C GLY A 266 -12.40 13.43 -5.07
N ARG A 267 -12.94 13.19 -6.26
CA ARG A 267 -13.38 11.85 -6.65
C ARG A 267 -12.18 10.92 -6.80
N SER A 268 -12.38 9.65 -6.51
CA SER A 268 -11.39 8.60 -6.72
C SER A 268 -11.78 7.72 -7.89
N ASP A 269 -10.77 7.24 -8.60
CA ASP A 269 -10.92 6.24 -9.66
C ASP A 269 -10.59 4.87 -9.08
N ILE A 270 -11.38 3.84 -9.43
CA ILE A 270 -10.99 2.46 -9.15
C ILE A 270 -9.90 2.08 -10.14
N VAL A 271 -8.85 1.48 -9.62
CA VAL A 271 -7.70 1.01 -10.39
C VAL A 271 -7.78 -0.48 -10.63
N VAL A 272 -8.04 -1.24 -9.57
CA VAL A 272 -8.12 -2.70 -9.59
C VAL A 272 -9.14 -3.13 -8.54
N GLY A 273 -9.82 -4.24 -8.80
CA GLY A 273 -10.86 -4.76 -7.93
C GLY A 273 -12.27 -4.26 -8.27
N GLY A 274 -13.14 -4.32 -7.27
CA GLY A 274 -14.54 -3.87 -7.32
C GLY A 274 -15.50 -4.87 -7.98
N CYS A 275 -15.02 -6.10 -8.23
CA CYS A 275 -15.77 -7.18 -8.85
C CYS A 275 -16.22 -8.26 -7.84
N GLY A 276 -16.25 -7.90 -6.56
CA GLY A 276 -16.57 -8.79 -5.44
C GLY A 276 -15.47 -9.80 -5.14
N ALA A 277 -15.80 -10.77 -4.28
CA ALA A 277 -14.88 -11.86 -3.91
C ALA A 277 -15.03 -13.08 -4.84
N GLY A 278 -13.92 -13.70 -5.19
CA GLY A 278 -13.86 -14.92 -5.98
C GLY A 278 -12.45 -15.22 -6.50
N SER A 279 -12.32 -16.13 -7.45
CA SER A 279 -11.03 -16.64 -7.93
C SER A 279 -10.51 -15.97 -9.21
N ARG A 280 -11.11 -14.84 -9.63
CA ARG A 280 -10.68 -14.12 -10.84
C ARG A 280 -9.68 -13.02 -10.51
N MET A 281 -8.90 -12.63 -11.51
CA MET A 281 -7.75 -11.72 -11.40
C MET A 281 -8.11 -10.25 -11.09
N ASN A 282 -9.39 -9.97 -10.82
CA ASN A 282 -9.93 -8.67 -10.44
C ASN A 282 -10.83 -8.76 -9.20
N GLN A 283 -10.75 -9.88 -8.48
CA GLN A 283 -11.51 -10.15 -7.26
C GLN A 283 -10.54 -10.14 -6.09
N ILE A 284 -10.22 -8.95 -5.59
CA ILE A 284 -9.42 -8.78 -4.38
C ILE A 284 -10.33 -8.90 -3.15
N THR A 285 -9.82 -9.49 -2.07
CA THR A 285 -10.65 -10.07 -1.00
C THR A 285 -10.20 -9.67 0.40
N ASN A 286 -8.90 -9.53 0.66
CA ASN A 286 -8.39 -9.18 1.97
C ASN A 286 -7.09 -8.39 1.87
N ALA A 287 -7.09 -7.22 2.50
CA ALA A 287 -5.96 -6.31 2.48
C ALA A 287 -4.93 -6.54 3.59
N GLY A 288 -5.23 -7.32 4.63
CA GLY A 288 -4.36 -7.44 5.81
C GLY A 288 -4.03 -6.08 6.42
N THR A 289 -2.74 -5.76 6.59
CA THR A 289 -2.25 -4.42 7.00
C THR A 289 -2.36 -3.35 5.90
N GLY A 290 -2.93 -3.70 4.76
CA GLY A 290 -3.17 -2.82 3.61
C GLY A 290 -1.95 -2.57 2.74
N ALA A 291 -0.81 -3.19 3.07
CA ALA A 291 0.46 -2.88 2.44
C ALA A 291 0.35 -2.80 0.91
N LEU A 292 0.70 -1.62 0.40
CA LEU A 292 0.65 -1.25 -1.00
C LEU A 292 2.01 -0.69 -1.40
N ARG A 293 2.56 -1.15 -2.53
CA ARG A 293 3.89 -0.74 -2.98
C ARG A 293 3.94 -0.41 -4.46
N GLY A 294 4.73 0.61 -4.78
CA GLY A 294 4.98 1.09 -6.13
C GLY A 294 6.36 0.70 -6.61
N PHE A 295 6.47 0.23 -7.84
CA PHE A 295 7.77 -0.09 -8.44
C PHE A 295 7.78 0.23 -9.94
N SER A 296 8.63 1.17 -10.37
CA SER A 296 8.89 1.41 -11.81
C SER A 296 7.61 1.50 -12.70
N CYS A 297 6.62 2.28 -12.26
CA CYS A 297 5.28 2.46 -12.86
C CYS A 297 4.24 1.36 -12.58
N ASP A 298 4.62 0.31 -11.87
CA ASP A 298 3.74 -0.77 -11.43
C ASP A 298 3.21 -0.48 -10.02
N LEU A 299 1.96 -0.86 -9.74
CA LEU A 299 1.51 -1.04 -8.37
C LEU A 299 1.39 -2.52 -8.06
N ILE A 300 1.87 -2.87 -6.89
CA ILE A 300 1.84 -4.21 -6.37
C ILE A 300 0.88 -4.24 -5.19
N VAL A 301 -0.04 -5.21 -5.24
CA VAL A 301 -1.08 -5.39 -4.23
C VAL A 301 -0.98 -6.78 -3.65
N TRP A 302 -0.78 -6.85 -2.34
CA TRP A 302 -0.92 -8.09 -1.60
C TRP A 302 -2.39 -8.39 -1.34
N ASP A 303 -2.84 -9.59 -1.72
CA ASP A 303 -4.16 -10.11 -1.38
C ASP A 303 -4.07 -11.57 -0.94
N TYR A 304 -4.91 -11.93 0.05
CA TYR A 304 -4.97 -13.28 0.58
C TYR A 304 -6.42 -13.76 0.69
N THR A 305 -6.70 -14.95 0.15
CA THR A 305 -8.01 -15.58 0.26
C THR A 305 -7.92 -16.85 1.11
N GLU A 306 -8.66 -16.91 2.21
CA GLU A 306 -8.79 -18.14 3.01
C GLU A 306 -9.57 -19.22 2.24
N GLY A 307 -9.09 -20.47 2.24
CA GLY A 307 -9.87 -21.65 1.84
C GLY A 307 -9.44 -22.36 0.55
N ILE A 308 -8.62 -21.72 -0.29
CA ILE A 308 -7.93 -22.34 -1.43
C ILE A 308 -6.54 -21.71 -1.45
N VAL A 309 -5.48 -22.50 -1.30
CA VAL A 309 -4.10 -22.01 -1.20
C VAL A 309 -3.69 -21.31 -2.51
N THR A 310 -3.97 -20.02 -2.59
CA THR A 310 -3.56 -19.12 -3.66
C THR A 310 -3.31 -17.76 -3.02
N TYR A 311 -2.05 -17.47 -2.72
CA TYR A 311 -1.61 -16.09 -2.51
C TYR A 311 -1.72 -15.42 -3.87
N THR A 312 -2.43 -14.31 -3.99
CA THR A 312 -2.43 -13.58 -5.25
C THR A 312 -1.76 -12.28 -4.99
N ILE A 313 -0.47 -12.19 -5.32
CA ILE A 313 0.13 -10.88 -5.45
C ILE A 313 -0.17 -10.37 -6.84
N TYR A 314 -1.00 -9.34 -6.89
CA TYR A 314 -1.29 -8.65 -8.12
C TYR A 314 -0.13 -7.72 -8.42
N VAL A 315 0.51 -7.96 -9.55
CA VAL A 315 1.65 -7.19 -10.00
C VAL A 315 1.33 -6.67 -11.37
N ASP A 316 1.64 -5.39 -11.51
CA ASP A 316 1.49 -4.61 -12.72
C ASP A 316 0.04 -4.20 -12.99
N VAL A 317 -0.27 -3.00 -12.47
CA VAL A 317 -1.29 -2.16 -13.04
C VAL A 317 -0.57 -0.96 -13.65
N ARG A 318 -0.24 -1.01 -14.94
CA ARG A 318 0.29 0.16 -15.63
C ARG A 318 -0.74 1.28 -15.55
N TYR A 319 -0.35 2.37 -14.90
CA TYR A 319 -1.20 3.56 -14.77
C TYR A 319 -1.24 4.40 -16.04
N GLY A 320 -1.73 3.79 -17.12
CA GLY A 320 -2.09 4.49 -18.33
C GLY A 320 -3.31 5.37 -18.08
N LEU A 321 -3.11 6.68 -18.12
CA LEU A 321 -4.14 7.60 -18.57
C LEU A 321 -4.61 7.11 -19.94
N LEU A 322 -5.90 6.82 -20.13
CA LEU A 322 -6.49 6.86 -21.47
C LEU A 322 -6.50 8.33 -21.91
N THR A 323 -5.35 8.85 -22.29
CA THR A 323 -5.22 9.97 -23.23
C THR A 323 -4.53 9.40 -24.44
N VAL A 324 -5.31 9.26 -25.52
CA VAL A 324 -4.75 9.16 -26.86
C VAL A 324 -3.93 10.42 -27.08
N LEU A 325 -2.62 10.31 -26.92
CA LEU A 325 -1.62 11.12 -27.58
C LEU A 325 -0.38 10.23 -27.73
N THR A 326 -0.22 9.71 -28.94
CA THR A 326 1.06 9.25 -29.44
C THR A 326 2.13 10.31 -29.21
N GLN A 327 3.11 10.02 -28.36
CA GLN A 327 4.49 10.43 -28.59
C GLN A 327 5.43 9.53 -27.79
N HIS A 328 6.42 9.00 -28.49
CA HIS A 328 7.57 8.29 -27.95
C HIS A 328 8.17 9.01 -26.73
N ALA A 329 8.44 8.23 -25.68
CA ALA A 329 9.65 8.40 -24.89
C ALA A 329 10.37 7.05 -24.92
N GLU A 330 11.55 7.06 -25.53
CA GLU A 330 12.44 5.92 -25.70
C GLU A 330 12.91 5.42 -24.32
N CYS A 331 12.68 4.13 -24.04
CA CYS A 331 13.62 3.35 -23.23
C CYS A 331 14.52 2.65 -24.24
N ASP A 332 15.67 3.24 -24.55
CA ASP A 332 16.71 2.58 -25.35
C ASP A 332 17.38 1.49 -24.50
N ASP A 333 17.32 0.24 -24.98
CA ASP A 333 18.49 -0.40 -25.59
C ASP A 333 18.08 -1.66 -26.37
N ASP A 334 18.93 -2.00 -27.34
CA ASP A 334 18.60 -2.59 -28.63
C ASP A 334 18.04 -4.02 -28.72
N SER A 335 17.14 -4.15 -29.72
CA SER A 335 16.90 -5.30 -30.61
C SER A 335 16.04 -6.48 -30.14
N MET A 336 14.76 -6.41 -30.48
CA MET A 336 14.04 -7.56 -31.05
C MET A 336 12.94 -7.10 -32.00
N GLN A 337 13.05 -7.46 -33.28
CA GLN A 337 11.90 -7.49 -34.17
C GLN A 337 11.03 -8.69 -33.78
N LEU A 338 9.76 -8.43 -33.43
CA LEU A 338 8.69 -9.38 -33.72
C LEU A 338 7.36 -8.64 -33.96
N SER A 339 6.77 -8.96 -35.10
CA SER A 339 5.53 -8.41 -35.66
C SER A 339 4.28 -8.75 -34.83
N VAL A 340 3.46 -7.73 -34.56
CA VAL A 340 2.13 -7.83 -33.94
C VAL A 340 1.03 -7.75 -34.99
N ASN A 341 0.11 -8.72 -34.99
CA ASN A 341 -1.18 -8.59 -35.68
C ASN A 341 -2.16 -7.85 -34.77
N VAL A 342 -2.66 -6.70 -35.24
CA VAL A 342 -3.56 -5.78 -34.54
C VAL A 342 -5.00 -6.03 -34.97
N ASN A 343 -5.94 -6.02 -34.02
CA ASN A 343 -7.35 -5.74 -34.29
C ASN A 343 -7.78 -4.51 -33.47
N PHE A 344 -8.23 -3.47 -34.19
CA PHE A 344 -8.61 -2.15 -33.66
C PHE A 344 -10.09 -2.09 -33.25
N LEU A 345 -10.42 -1.22 -32.28
CA LEU A 345 -11.75 -0.62 -32.13
C LEU A 345 -11.62 0.91 -31.98
N ILE A 346 -12.38 1.62 -32.82
CA ILE A 346 -12.39 3.09 -33.02
C ILE A 346 -13.57 3.71 -32.26
N ILE A 347 -13.36 4.83 -31.56
CA ILE A 347 -14.43 5.77 -31.16
C ILE A 347 -14.01 7.21 -31.50
N LYS A 348 -14.88 7.92 -32.23
CA LYS A 348 -14.67 9.28 -32.79
C LYS A 348 -14.78 10.40 -31.73
N PRO A 349 -14.08 11.54 -31.91
CA PRO A 349 -14.11 12.68 -30.99
C PRO A 349 -15.35 13.58 -31.17
N PHE A 350 -15.84 14.15 -30.06
CA PHE A 350 -16.76 15.29 -30.06
C PHE A 350 -16.00 16.57 -30.44
N LYS A 351 -16.59 17.35 -31.35
CA LYS A 351 -16.16 18.69 -31.75
C LYS A 351 -16.27 19.66 -30.58
N HIS A 352 -15.20 20.44 -30.37
CA HIS A 352 -15.29 21.79 -29.84
C HIS A 352 -15.99 22.67 -30.88
N ASP A 353 -17.08 23.33 -30.50
CA ASP A 353 -17.51 24.57 -31.16
C ASP A 353 -16.98 25.74 -30.32
N THR A 354 -16.12 26.54 -30.96
CA THR A 354 -15.65 27.86 -30.51
C THR A 354 -16.74 28.92 -30.71
N PHE A 355 -17.00 29.73 -29.69
CA PHE A 355 -16.86 31.20 -29.71
C PHE A 355 -16.73 31.74 -28.29
#